data_AF-A0A8J3UP02-F1
#
_entry.id   AF-A0A8J3UP02-F1
#
_cell.length_a   1.000
_cell.length_b   1.000
_cell.length_c   1.000
_cell.angle_alpha   90.00
_cell.angle_beta   90.00
_cell.angle_gamma   90.00
#
_symmetry.space_group_name_H-M   'P 1'
#
loop_
_entity.id
_entity.type
_entity.pdbx_description
1 polymer ?
#
loop_
_entity_poly.entity_id
_entity_poly.type
_entity_poly.pdbx_seq_one_letter_code
_entity_poly.pdbx_strand_id
1 'polypeptide(L)'
;MIVERQRIPDGLADVAPGPELAAVLDGLDLSRLSGYDAVVVLQAYARLESHVQARKATVMAEVGLYESSPCDMKKMVQPDKYADEIRAALTLTRRAAEYEYWFSYFLASRLPQVRDALQSGRIDKARARVFCDWLEDVPEHVATAVADHLAPRPGGGPPGS
;
A
#
# COMPACT_ATOMS: atom_id res chain seq x y z
N MET A 1 -35.28 6.84 -19.10
CA MET A 1 -34.65 7.93 -18.34
C MET A 1 -33.20 8.01 -18.80
N ILE A 2 -32.78 9.11 -19.44
CA ILE A 2 -31.39 9.29 -19.88
C ILE A 2 -30.67 10.01 -18.73
N VAL A 3 -29.73 9.33 -18.07
CA VAL A 3 -28.89 9.95 -17.05
C VAL A 3 -27.78 10.70 -17.77
N GLU A 4 -27.67 12.01 -17.52
CA GLU A 4 -26.62 12.84 -18.10
C GLU A 4 -25.25 12.40 -17.54
N ARG A 5 -24.34 12.01 -18.43
CA ARG A 5 -23.04 11.45 -18.04
C ARG A 5 -22.06 12.54 -17.56
N GLN A 6 -21.37 12.26 -16.46
CA GLN A 6 -20.24 13.06 -15.99
C GLN A 6 -18.97 12.61 -16.72
N ARG A 7 -18.13 13.56 -17.15
CA ARG A 7 -16.75 13.26 -17.57
C ARG A 7 -15.80 13.31 -16.38
N ILE A 8 -14.84 12.40 -16.36
CA ILE A 8 -13.74 12.45 -15.40
C ILE A 8 -12.69 13.49 -15.83
N PRO A 9 -11.89 14.05 -14.91
CA PRO A 9 -10.80 14.95 -15.26
C PRO A 9 -9.78 14.30 -16.19
N ASP A 10 -9.30 15.06 -17.18
CA ASP A 10 -8.22 14.62 -18.05
C ASP A 10 -6.95 14.34 -17.23
N GLY A 11 -6.24 13.27 -17.56
CA GLY A 11 -5.01 12.88 -16.86
C GLY A 11 -5.22 12.26 -15.47
N LEU A 12 -6.45 11.86 -15.09
CA LEU A 12 -6.72 11.18 -13.81
C LEU A 12 -5.78 9.99 -13.55
N ALA A 13 -5.40 9.27 -14.62
CA ALA A 13 -4.47 8.15 -14.56
C ALA A 13 -3.03 8.56 -14.20
N ASP A 14 -2.65 9.82 -14.37
CA ASP A 14 -1.29 10.30 -14.10
C ASP A 14 -1.17 10.95 -12.71
N VAL A 15 -2.29 11.28 -12.06
CA VAL A 15 -2.33 11.84 -10.71
C VAL A 15 -1.72 10.85 -9.71
N ALA A 16 -0.71 11.30 -8.95
CA ALA A 16 -0.06 10.47 -7.95
C ALA A 16 -1.08 9.99 -6.90
N PRO A 17 -1.06 8.70 -6.50
CA PRO A 17 -1.98 8.23 -5.49
C PRO A 17 -1.61 8.85 -4.13
N GLY A 18 -2.51 9.65 -3.59
CA GLY A 18 -2.25 10.53 -2.46
C GLY A 18 -3.45 11.45 -2.18
N PRO A 19 -3.26 12.51 -1.39
CA PRO A 19 -4.36 13.39 -0.98
C PRO A 19 -5.05 14.09 -2.15
N GLU A 20 -4.29 14.44 -3.19
CA GLU A 20 -4.85 15.05 -4.41
C GLU A 20 -5.78 14.09 -5.14
N LEU A 21 -5.34 12.84 -5.38
CA LEU A 21 -6.20 11.84 -6.01
C LEU A 21 -7.45 11.54 -5.17
N ALA A 22 -7.31 11.48 -3.84
CA ALA A 22 -8.45 11.28 -2.93
C ALA A 22 -9.48 12.40 -3.08
N ALA A 23 -9.05 13.66 -3.12
CA ALA A 23 -9.93 14.80 -3.29
C ALA A 23 -10.64 14.80 -4.66
N VAL A 24 -9.93 14.41 -5.72
CA VAL A 24 -10.53 14.29 -7.06
C VAL A 24 -11.61 13.20 -7.08
N LEU A 25 -11.32 12.03 -6.51
CA LEU A 25 -12.25 10.90 -6.48
C LEU A 25 -13.48 11.18 -5.62
N ASP A 26 -13.33 11.88 -4.49
CA ASP A 26 -14.44 12.27 -3.60
C ASP A 26 -15.45 13.21 -4.31
N GLY A 27 -15.00 13.96 -5.32
CA GLY A 27 -15.85 14.85 -6.11
C GLY A 27 -16.60 14.19 -7.27
N LEU A 28 -16.44 12.88 -7.52
CA LEU A 28 -17.08 12.19 -8.63
C LEU A 28 -18.46 11.61 -8.23
N ASP A 29 -19.47 11.81 -9.07
CA ASP A 29 -20.72 11.07 -9.00
C ASP A 29 -20.59 9.75 -9.76
N LEU A 30 -20.30 8.68 -9.02
CA LEU A 30 -20.08 7.33 -9.57
C LEU A 30 -21.28 6.80 -10.37
N SER A 31 -22.50 7.29 -10.12
CA SER A 31 -23.71 6.86 -10.84
C SER A 31 -23.82 7.45 -12.25
N ARG A 32 -23.02 8.48 -12.55
CA ARG A 32 -23.04 9.22 -13.82
C ARG A 32 -21.84 8.92 -14.71
N LEU A 33 -20.97 8.00 -14.31
CA LEU A 33 -19.80 7.62 -15.09
C LEU A 33 -20.20 6.79 -16.32
N SER A 34 -19.44 6.94 -17.41
CA SER A 34 -19.48 5.97 -18.49
C SER A 34 -18.81 4.66 -18.05
N GLY A 35 -19.09 3.54 -18.73
CA GLY A 35 -18.43 2.27 -18.41
C GLY A 35 -16.90 2.31 -18.54
N TYR A 36 -16.39 3.09 -19.49
CA TYR A 36 -14.94 3.33 -19.64
C TYR A 36 -14.39 4.14 -18.46
N ASP A 37 -15.05 5.26 -18.13
CA ASP A 37 -14.61 6.13 -17.03
C ASP A 37 -14.69 5.41 -15.68
N ALA A 38 -15.68 4.54 -15.49
CA ALA A 38 -15.80 3.72 -14.28
C ALA A 38 -14.58 2.80 -14.09
N VAL A 39 -14.01 2.25 -15.17
CA VAL A 39 -12.78 1.44 -15.10
C VAL A 39 -11.57 2.31 -14.73
N VAL A 40 -11.44 3.52 -15.30
CA VAL A 40 -10.36 4.45 -14.96
C VAL A 40 -10.44 4.88 -13.49
N VAL A 41 -11.64 5.18 -13.01
CA VAL A 41 -11.91 5.54 -11.61
C VAL A 41 -11.64 4.37 -10.67
N LEU A 42 -12.02 3.15 -11.05
CA LEU A 42 -11.68 1.95 -10.28
C LEU A 42 -10.17 1.76 -10.14
N GLN A 43 -9.41 1.94 -11.23
CA GLN A 43 -7.94 1.87 -11.19
C GLN A 43 -7.32 2.95 -10.30
N ALA A 44 -7.88 4.16 -10.33
CA ALA A 44 -7.48 5.26 -9.46
C ALA A 44 -7.72 4.93 -7.97
N TYR A 45 -8.89 4.38 -7.61
CA TYR A 45 -9.15 3.90 -6.26
C TYR A 45 -8.17 2.81 -5.83
N ALA A 46 -7.91 1.81 -6.68
CA ALA A 46 -6.96 0.73 -6.36
C ALA A 46 -5.54 1.26 -6.07
N ARG A 47 -5.10 2.28 -6.80
CA ARG A 47 -3.82 2.96 -6.53
C ARG A 47 -3.84 3.74 -5.22
N LEU A 48 -4.93 4.46 -4.93
CA LEU A 48 -5.10 5.18 -3.68
C LEU A 48 -5.13 4.25 -2.48
N GLU A 49 -5.84 3.13 -2.56
CA GLU A 49 -5.85 2.08 -1.55
C GLU A 49 -4.44 1.55 -1.29
N SER A 50 -3.70 1.24 -2.35
CA SER A 50 -2.31 0.80 -2.27
C SER A 50 -1.42 1.81 -1.55
N HIS A 51 -1.55 3.10 -1.90
CA HIS A 51 -0.85 4.18 -1.23
C HIS A 51 -1.16 4.25 0.27
N VAL A 52 -2.45 4.23 0.64
CA VAL A 52 -2.88 4.27 2.04
C VAL A 52 -2.40 3.04 2.81
N GLN A 53 -2.41 1.86 2.19
CA GLN A 53 -1.89 0.63 2.81
C GLN A 53 -0.38 0.72 3.05
N ALA A 54 0.41 1.28 2.13
CA ALA A 54 1.84 1.51 2.35
C ALA A 54 2.11 2.48 3.51
N ARG A 55 1.33 3.57 3.58
CA ARG A 55 1.41 4.55 4.67
C ARG A 55 1.06 3.91 6.02
N LYS A 56 -0.02 3.13 6.07
CA LYS A 56 -0.43 2.36 7.26
C LYS A 56 0.65 1.36 7.69
N ALA A 57 1.22 0.62 6.75
CA ALA A 57 2.31 -0.33 7.03
C ALA A 57 3.55 0.38 7.59
N THR A 58 3.90 1.55 7.06
CA THR A 58 5.02 2.35 7.60
C THR A 58 4.79 2.74 9.07
N VAL A 59 3.56 3.16 9.41
CA VAL A 59 3.20 3.49 10.80
C VAL A 59 3.21 2.24 11.68
N MET A 60 2.70 1.10 11.19
CA MET A 60 2.71 -0.16 11.95
C MET A 60 4.13 -0.64 12.27
N ALA A 61 5.07 -0.51 11.32
CA ALA A 61 6.47 -0.84 11.55
C ALA A 61 7.08 0.05 12.66
N GLU A 62 6.77 1.34 12.63
CA GLU A 62 7.23 2.32 13.62
C GLU A 62 6.64 2.06 15.02
N VAL A 63 5.35 1.69 15.11
CA VAL A 63 4.70 1.30 16.39
C VAL A 63 5.46 0.17 17.08
N GLY A 64 5.92 -0.84 16.31
CA GLY A 64 6.68 -1.94 16.92
C GLY A 64 8.03 -1.55 17.49
N LEU A 65 8.55 -0.35 17.18
CA LEU A 65 9.80 0.15 17.76
C LEU A 65 9.59 0.82 19.13
N TYR A 66 8.36 0.99 19.62
CA TYR A 66 8.12 1.57 20.94
C TYR A 66 7.88 0.49 22.00
N GLU A 67 8.45 0.70 23.19
CA GLU A 67 8.18 -0.15 24.35
C GLU A 67 6.70 -0.03 24.75
N SER A 68 6.03 -1.16 24.97
CA SER A 68 4.68 -1.19 25.52
C SER A 68 4.69 -0.81 27.00
N SER A 69 4.77 0.49 27.27
CA SER A 69 4.76 1.09 28.60
C SER A 69 3.69 2.20 28.68
N PRO A 70 2.86 2.24 29.74
CA PRO A 70 1.83 3.27 29.89
C PRO A 70 2.37 4.70 30.09
N CYS A 71 3.65 4.86 30.45
CA CYS A 71 4.18 6.11 30.97
C CYS A 71 5.50 6.60 30.33
N ASP A 72 6.10 5.86 29.41
CA ASP A 72 7.32 6.30 28.73
C ASP A 72 7.53 5.49 27.44
N MET A 73 7.26 6.08 26.27
CA MET A 73 7.46 5.41 24.98
C MET A 73 8.91 5.58 24.52
N LYS A 74 9.82 4.77 25.06
CA LYS A 74 11.20 4.73 24.55
C LYS A 74 11.23 3.99 23.22
N LYS A 75 11.86 4.62 22.22
CA LYS A 75 12.13 3.95 20.94
C LYS A 75 13.28 2.95 21.12
N MET A 76 12.99 1.70 20.85
CA MET A 76 13.89 0.56 20.97
C MET A 76 14.66 0.32 19.66
N VAL A 77 15.84 -0.26 19.77
CA VAL A 77 16.69 -0.66 18.61
C VAL A 77 16.16 -1.95 17.97
N GLN A 78 15.59 -2.83 18.78
CA GLN A 78 14.89 -4.02 18.35
C GLN A 78 13.51 -4.04 19.01
N PRO A 79 12.50 -4.53 18.30
CA PRO A 79 11.15 -4.41 18.79
C PRO A 79 10.96 -5.41 19.98
N ASP A 80 10.07 -5.13 20.96
CA ASP A 80 9.89 -5.95 22.18
C ASP A 80 8.53 -6.70 22.31
N LYS A 81 7.38 -6.19 21.81
CA LYS A 81 6.09 -6.93 21.74
C LYS A 81 5.13 -6.24 20.76
N TYR A 82 4.93 -6.83 19.58
CA TYR A 82 4.43 -6.09 18.40
C TYR A 82 2.92 -6.02 18.24
N ALA A 83 2.22 -7.02 18.77
CA ALA A 83 0.85 -7.27 18.36
C ALA A 83 -0.18 -6.55 19.24
N ASP A 84 0.08 -6.37 20.53
CA ASP A 84 -1.01 -6.00 21.46
C ASP A 84 -1.48 -4.55 21.28
N GLU A 85 -0.58 -3.60 20.98
CA GLU A 85 -0.97 -2.23 20.64
C GLU A 85 -1.69 -2.15 19.29
N ILE A 86 -1.20 -2.87 18.28
CA ILE A 86 -1.83 -2.93 16.95
C ILE A 86 -3.21 -3.57 17.02
N ARG A 87 -3.37 -4.63 17.83
CA ARG A 87 -4.66 -5.27 18.11
C ARG A 87 -5.63 -4.30 18.75
N ALA A 88 -5.18 -3.60 19.78
CA ALA A 88 -6.01 -2.66 20.53
C ALA A 88 -6.45 -1.49 19.63
N ALA A 89 -5.53 -0.91 18.86
CA ALA A 89 -5.80 0.25 18.01
C ALA A 89 -6.72 -0.07 16.82
N LEU A 90 -6.65 -1.28 16.26
CA LEU A 90 -7.35 -1.66 15.02
C LEU A 90 -8.41 -2.74 15.22
N THR A 91 -8.70 -3.12 16.47
CA THR A 91 -9.66 -4.17 16.84
C THR A 91 -9.37 -5.50 16.10
N LEU A 92 -8.09 -5.86 15.98
CA LEU A 92 -7.65 -7.07 15.29
C LEU A 92 -7.52 -8.26 16.25
N THR A 93 -7.73 -9.47 15.72
CA THR A 93 -7.30 -10.68 16.41
C THR A 93 -5.78 -10.69 16.57
N ARG A 94 -5.28 -11.46 17.55
CA ARG A 94 -3.83 -11.55 17.78
C ARG A 94 -3.06 -11.95 16.52
N ARG A 95 -3.52 -13.03 15.90
CA ARG A 95 -2.92 -13.57 14.68
C ARG A 95 -2.98 -12.57 13.51
N ALA A 96 -4.09 -11.84 13.35
CA ALA A 96 -4.19 -10.81 12.31
C ALA A 96 -3.21 -9.65 12.53
N ALA A 97 -3.04 -9.18 13.77
CA ALA A 97 -2.08 -8.13 14.08
C ALA A 97 -0.63 -8.58 13.90
N GLU A 98 -0.30 -9.82 14.29
CA GLU A 98 1.02 -10.41 14.04
C GLU A 98 1.32 -10.44 12.54
N TYR A 99 0.39 -10.90 11.70
CA TYR A 99 0.58 -10.89 10.24
C TYR A 99 0.74 -9.49 9.65
N GLU A 100 -0.09 -8.53 10.06
CA GLU A 100 0.02 -7.14 9.58
C GLU A 100 1.32 -6.48 10.03
N TYR A 101 1.77 -6.76 11.25
CA TYR A 101 3.05 -6.27 11.74
C TYR A 101 4.21 -6.87 10.97
N TRP A 102 4.26 -8.20 10.80
CA TRP A 102 5.33 -8.86 10.04
C TRP A 102 5.44 -8.33 8.62
N PHE A 103 4.30 -8.20 7.92
CA PHE A 103 4.25 -7.56 6.60
C PHE A 103 4.85 -6.14 6.63
N SER A 104 4.46 -5.33 7.62
CA SER A 104 4.91 -3.95 7.76
C SER A 104 6.40 -3.84 8.07
N TYR A 105 6.89 -4.63 9.02
CA TYR A 105 8.29 -4.71 9.39
C TYR A 105 9.15 -5.13 8.20
N PHE A 106 8.73 -6.16 7.44
CA PHE A 106 9.49 -6.67 6.30
C PHE A 106 9.59 -5.62 5.17
N LEU A 107 8.50 -4.91 4.87
CA LEU A 107 8.51 -3.79 3.92
C LEU A 107 9.42 -2.64 4.37
N ALA A 108 9.46 -2.32 5.66
CA ALA A 108 10.26 -1.22 6.18
C ALA A 108 11.75 -1.56 6.27
N SER A 109 12.09 -2.78 6.70
CA SER A 109 13.46 -3.19 7.01
C SER A 109 14.19 -3.85 5.84
N ARG A 110 13.49 -4.64 5.01
CA ARG A 110 14.13 -5.52 4.01
C ARG A 110 13.70 -5.28 2.58
N LEU A 111 12.46 -4.85 2.36
CA LEU A 111 11.90 -4.62 1.03
C LEU A 111 11.43 -3.16 0.79
N PRO A 112 12.29 -2.14 0.99
CA PRO A 112 11.89 -0.75 0.77
C PRO A 112 11.42 -0.49 -0.68
N GLN A 113 11.98 -1.17 -1.67
CA GLN A 113 11.53 -1.09 -3.06
C GLN A 113 10.09 -1.59 -3.28
N VAL A 114 9.65 -2.61 -2.52
CA VAL A 114 8.27 -3.11 -2.57
C VAL A 114 7.34 -2.14 -1.86
N ARG A 115 7.78 -1.58 -0.73
CA ARG A 115 7.07 -0.49 -0.04
C ARG A 115 6.86 0.70 -0.98
N ASP A 116 7.89 1.12 -1.70
CA ASP A 116 7.82 2.26 -2.61
C ASP A 116 6.94 1.96 -3.85
N ALA A 117 6.94 0.71 -4.32
CA ALA A 117 6.00 0.26 -5.36
C ALA A 117 4.54 0.28 -4.89
N LEU A 118 4.27 -0.17 -3.66
CA LEU A 118 2.94 -0.11 -3.05
C LEU A 118 2.51 1.35 -2.82
N GLN A 119 3.41 2.19 -2.31
CA GLN A 119 3.15 3.61 -2.04
C GLN A 119 2.86 4.41 -3.32
N SER A 120 3.49 4.05 -4.44
CA SER A 120 3.22 4.65 -5.75
C SER A 120 2.02 4.03 -6.47
N GLY A 121 1.33 3.05 -5.87
CA GLY A 121 0.18 2.36 -6.46
C GLY A 121 0.53 1.46 -7.66
N ARG A 122 1.81 1.10 -7.85
CA ARG A 122 2.25 0.22 -8.94
C ARG A 122 1.92 -1.25 -8.69
N ILE A 123 1.81 -1.62 -7.42
CA ILE A 123 1.37 -2.94 -6.96
C ILE A 123 0.32 -2.75 -5.88
N ASP A 124 -0.56 -3.73 -5.73
CA ASP A 124 -1.49 -3.82 -4.62
C ASP A 124 -0.87 -4.56 -3.42
N LYS A 125 -1.61 -4.56 -2.31
CA LYS A 125 -1.19 -5.24 -1.07
C LYS A 125 -1.04 -6.76 -1.24
N ALA A 126 -1.88 -7.39 -2.07
CA ALA A 126 -1.82 -8.84 -2.27
C ALA A 126 -0.51 -9.22 -2.97
N ARG A 127 -0.13 -8.48 -4.02
CA ARG A 127 1.16 -8.64 -4.69
C ARG A 127 2.34 -8.29 -3.79
N ALA A 128 2.23 -7.24 -2.98
CA ALA A 128 3.26 -6.92 -1.98
C ALA A 128 3.47 -8.06 -0.98
N ARG A 129 2.41 -8.75 -0.53
CA ARG A 129 2.52 -9.93 0.34
C ARG A 129 3.21 -11.09 -0.34
N VAL A 130 2.93 -11.36 -1.61
CA VAL A 130 3.65 -12.40 -2.38
C VAL A 130 5.16 -12.14 -2.36
N PHE A 131 5.60 -10.88 -2.49
CA PHE A 131 7.02 -10.56 -2.35
C PHE A 131 7.55 -10.84 -0.95
N CYS A 132 6.81 -10.50 0.10
CA CYS A 132 7.23 -10.83 1.47
C CYS A 132 7.37 -12.34 1.67
N ASP A 133 6.35 -13.10 1.25
CA ASP A 133 6.31 -14.56 1.42
C ASP A 133 7.43 -15.26 0.62
N TRP A 134 7.70 -14.81 -0.61
CA TRP A 134 8.72 -15.44 -1.47
C TRP A 134 10.15 -15.05 -1.11
N LEU A 135 10.36 -13.90 -0.47
CA LEU A 135 11.69 -13.37 -0.17
C LEU A 135 12.06 -13.50 1.31
N GLU A 136 11.19 -14.07 2.15
CA GLU A 136 11.42 -14.28 3.59
C GLU A 136 12.75 -15.01 3.86
N ASP A 137 13.00 -16.10 3.14
CA ASP A 137 14.17 -16.97 3.31
C ASP A 137 15.32 -16.67 2.33
N VAL A 138 15.17 -15.64 1.49
CA VAL A 138 16.12 -15.31 0.42
C VAL A 138 17.17 -14.31 0.91
N PRO A 139 18.49 -14.56 0.79
CA PRO A 139 19.52 -13.61 1.24
C PRO A 139 19.25 -12.18 0.79
N GLU A 140 19.48 -11.20 1.67
CA GLU A 140 19.04 -9.81 1.49
C GLU A 140 19.42 -9.22 0.12
N HIS A 141 20.67 -9.40 -0.31
CA HIS A 141 21.16 -8.94 -1.60
C HIS A 141 20.41 -9.54 -2.81
N VAL A 142 19.93 -10.78 -2.71
CA VAL A 142 19.12 -11.45 -3.75
C VAL A 142 17.68 -10.95 -3.71
N ALA A 143 17.12 -10.76 -2.51
CA ALA A 143 15.78 -10.24 -2.34
C ALA A 143 15.63 -8.82 -2.92
N THR A 144 16.62 -7.95 -2.71
CA THR A 144 16.66 -6.61 -3.32
C THR A 144 16.68 -6.68 -4.84
N ALA A 145 17.58 -7.49 -5.42
CA ALA A 145 17.71 -7.62 -6.86
C ALA A 145 16.43 -8.16 -7.54
N VAL A 146 15.77 -9.14 -6.91
CA VAL A 146 14.51 -9.72 -7.42
C VAL A 146 13.37 -8.70 -7.34
N ALA A 147 13.25 -7.99 -6.24
CA ALA A 147 12.20 -6.99 -6.06
C ALA A 147 12.37 -5.79 -7.02
N ASP A 148 13.61 -5.35 -7.27
CA ASP A 148 13.90 -4.31 -8.28
C ASP A 148 13.55 -4.76 -9.70
N HIS A 149 13.72 -6.06 -9.99
CA HIS A 149 13.41 -6.62 -11.31
C HIS A 149 11.90 -6.84 -11.53
N LEU A 150 11.17 -7.23 -10.47
CA LEU A 150 9.77 -7.61 -10.56
C LEU A 150 8.80 -6.47 -10.22
N ALA A 151 9.26 -5.39 -9.57
CA ALA A 151 8.45 -4.20 -9.42
C ALA A 151 8.24 -3.55 -10.81
N PRO A 152 6.98 -3.37 -11.27
CA PRO A 152 6.72 -2.83 -12.61
C PRO A 152 7.41 -1.49 -12.80
N ARG A 153 8.19 -1.33 -13.87
CA ARG A 153 8.82 -0.03 -14.20
C ARG A 153 7.75 0.98 -14.64
N PRO A 154 7.85 2.25 -14.26
CA PRO A 154 6.98 3.28 -14.81
C PRO A 154 7.14 3.33 -16.35
N GLY A 155 6.02 3.23 -17.08
CA GLY A 155 5.98 3.42 -18.54
C GLY A 155 6.04 2.16 -19.42
N GLY A 156 5.98 0.95 -18.86
CA GLY A 156 5.94 -0.28 -19.66
C GLY A 156 4.57 -0.57 -20.26
N GLY A 157 4.18 0.15 -21.32
CA GLY A 157 3.10 -0.31 -22.20
C GLY A 157 3.48 -1.65 -22.88
N PRO A 158 2.50 -2.50 -23.26
CA PRO A 158 2.81 -3.71 -24.00
C PRO A 158 3.52 -3.35 -25.32
N PRO A 159 4.51 -4.13 -25.78
CA PRO A 159 5.10 -3.91 -27.10
C PRO A 159 3.98 -4.00 -28.13
N GLY A 160 3.81 -2.93 -28.91
CA GLY A 160 2.80 -2.84 -29.95
C GLY A 160 2.82 -4.07 -30.84
N SER A 161 1.65 -4.67 -31.00
CA SER A 161 1.36 -5.65 -32.05
C SER A 161 0.61 -4.95 -33.18
#